data_AF-A0A5C3M6V5-F1
#
_entry.id   AF-A0A5C3M6V5-F1
#
_cell.length_a   1.000
_cell.length_b   1.000
_cell.length_c   1.000
_cell.angle_alpha   90.00
_cell.angle_beta   90.00
_cell.angle_gamma   90.00
#
_symmetry.space_group_name_H-M   'P 1'
#
loop_
_entity.id
_entity.type
_entity.pdbx_description
1 polymer ?
#
loop_
_entity_poly.entity_id
_entity_poly.type
_entity_poly.pdbx_seq_one_letter_code
_entity_poly.pdbx_strand_id
1 'polypeptide(L)'
;MLSTTLRAARAAAPRLQSRRFASHEAPQYNEPTGFLFGEKPLAPGQKRVKESWENPWYLGMFGTMGLACVLMYYKPDSSIQSWALKEAKERMEARGEKYKYEPPS
;
A
#
# COMPACT_ATOMS: atom_id res chain seq x y z
N MET A 1 -44.11 -10.39 -48.35
CA MET A 1 -44.62 -10.10 -46.98
C MET A 1 -44.03 -11.16 -46.07
N LEU A 2 -43.29 -10.94 -44.98
CA LEU A 2 -42.94 -9.79 -44.16
C LEU A 2 -41.48 -9.98 -43.67
N SER A 3 -40.67 -8.93 -43.69
CA SER A 3 -39.35 -8.90 -43.01
C SER A 3 -39.57 -8.55 -41.54
N THR A 4 -39.13 -9.43 -40.63
CA THR A 4 -39.24 -9.18 -39.18
C THR A 4 -37.94 -8.57 -38.68
N THR A 5 -37.95 -7.28 -38.33
CA THR A 5 -36.83 -6.60 -37.70
C THR A 5 -36.93 -6.73 -36.17
N LEU A 6 -36.01 -7.47 -35.57
CA LEU A 6 -35.88 -7.54 -34.11
C LEU A 6 -35.23 -6.24 -33.61
N ARG A 7 -36.04 -5.38 -32.98
CA ARG A 7 -35.59 -4.15 -32.34
C ARG A 7 -35.00 -4.50 -30.97
N ALA A 8 -33.67 -4.49 -30.85
CA ALA A 8 -32.99 -4.67 -29.57
C ALA A 8 -33.34 -3.52 -28.62
N ALA A 9 -34.01 -3.83 -27.51
CA ALA A 9 -34.21 -2.88 -26.42
C ALA A 9 -32.89 -2.70 -25.65
N ARG A 10 -32.25 -1.53 -25.77
CA ARG A 10 -31.17 -1.13 -24.87
C ARG A 10 -31.77 -0.90 -23.48
N ALA A 11 -31.53 -1.81 -22.55
CA ALA A 11 -31.84 -1.58 -21.14
C ALA A 11 -30.98 -0.42 -20.62
N ALA A 12 -31.62 0.71 -20.29
CA ALA A 12 -30.95 1.79 -19.59
C ALA A 12 -30.74 1.39 -18.14
N ALA A 13 -29.49 1.18 -17.73
CA ALA A 13 -29.15 0.96 -16.33
C ALA A 13 -29.59 2.18 -15.50
N PRO A 14 -30.19 2.00 -14.31
CA PRO A 14 -30.53 3.12 -13.45
C PRO A 14 -29.24 3.81 -13.02
N ARG A 15 -29.08 5.09 -13.36
CA ARG A 15 -28.04 5.94 -12.79
C ARG A 15 -28.36 6.08 -11.30
N LEU A 16 -27.59 5.43 -10.45
CA LEU A 16 -27.60 5.69 -9.01
C LEU A 16 -27.25 7.16 -8.79
N GLN A 17 -28.28 8.00 -8.62
CA GLN A 17 -28.08 9.37 -8.18
C GLN A 17 -27.67 9.31 -6.70
N SER A 18 -26.38 9.44 -6.44
CA SER A 18 -25.87 9.70 -5.09
C SER A 18 -26.42 11.06 -4.65
N ARG A 19 -27.52 11.06 -3.89
CA ARG A 19 -27.97 12.25 -3.18
C ARG A 19 -27.01 12.48 -2.02
N ARG A 20 -26.07 13.41 -2.22
CA ARG A 20 -25.28 13.97 -1.12
C ARG A 20 -26.21 14.84 -0.27
N PHE A 21 -26.58 14.35 0.91
CA PHE A 21 -27.23 15.17 1.93
C PHE A 21 -26.18 16.10 2.53
N ALA A 22 -25.92 17.22 1.87
CA ALA A 22 -25.12 18.30 2.44
C ALA A 22 -26.04 19.08 3.40
N SER A 23 -26.01 18.73 4.68
CA SER A 23 -26.75 19.40 5.76
C SER A 23 -26.08 20.68 6.27
N HIS A 24 -25.16 21.25 5.50
CA HIS A 24 -24.49 22.52 5.83
C HIS A 24 -24.81 23.54 4.73
N GLU A 25 -25.08 24.78 5.12
CA GLU A 25 -25.34 25.93 4.25
C GLU A 25 -24.30 26.04 3.11
N ALA A 26 -24.70 26.73 2.04
CA ALA A 26 -23.87 26.96 0.86
C ALA A 26 -22.42 27.32 1.28
N PRO A 27 -21.40 26.61 0.75
CA PRO A 27 -20.02 26.85 1.18
C PRO A 27 -19.68 28.31 0.94
N GLN A 28 -19.38 29.03 2.03
CA GLN A 28 -18.83 30.38 2.00
C GLN A 28 -17.65 30.38 1.02
N TYR A 29 -17.74 31.22 0.00
CA TYR A 29 -16.69 31.36 -1.01
C TYR A 29 -15.42 31.85 -0.31
N ASN A 30 -14.45 30.95 -0.15
CA ASN A 30 -13.15 31.30 0.40
C ASN A 30 -12.32 31.96 -0.72
N GLU A 31 -12.15 33.27 -0.63
CA GLU A 31 -11.29 34.02 -1.55
C GLU A 31 -9.85 33.46 -1.53
N PRO A 32 -9.17 33.40 -2.68
CA PRO A 32 -7.83 32.83 -2.79
C PRO A 32 -6.82 33.69 -2.02
N THR A 33 -6.59 33.33 -0.76
CA THR A 33 -5.85 34.14 0.23
C THR A 33 -4.33 33.91 0.21
N GLY A 34 -3.79 33.18 -0.76
CA GLY A 34 -2.34 32.92 -0.89
C GLY A 34 -1.73 32.10 0.28
N PHE A 35 -2.54 31.73 1.26
CA PHE A 35 -2.13 30.91 2.40
C PHE A 35 -2.27 29.43 2.08
N LEU A 36 -1.23 28.66 2.41
CA LEU A 36 -1.21 27.22 2.25
C LEU A 36 -2.32 26.62 3.13
N PHE A 37 -3.40 26.13 2.50
CA PHE A 37 -4.62 25.59 3.12
C PHE A 37 -5.64 26.60 3.67
N GLY A 38 -5.54 27.90 3.32
CA GLY A 38 -6.53 28.91 3.72
C GLY A 38 -6.50 29.28 5.21
N GLU A 39 -5.50 28.79 5.95
CA GLU A 39 -5.27 29.14 7.34
C GLU A 39 -4.23 30.26 7.43
N LYS A 40 -4.53 31.30 8.23
CA LYS A 40 -3.54 32.33 8.56
C LYS A 40 -2.30 31.64 9.16
N PRO A 41 -1.08 31.90 8.65
CA PRO A 41 0.13 31.33 9.24
C PRO A 41 0.17 31.71 10.72
N LEU A 42 0.42 30.70 11.56
CA LEU A 42 0.49 30.87 13.01
C LEU A 42 1.49 31.99 13.34
N ALA A 43 1.17 32.82 14.33
CA ALA A 43 2.08 33.86 14.79
C ALA A 43 3.44 33.23 15.15
N PRO A 44 4.57 33.91 14.87
CA PRO A 44 5.90 33.37 15.14
C PRO A 44 6.01 32.97 16.61
N GLY A 45 6.10 31.67 16.88
CA GLY A 45 6.13 31.10 18.23
C GLY A 45 4.95 30.19 18.59
N GLN A 46 3.87 30.17 17.82
CA GLN A 46 2.80 29.16 18.00
C GLN A 46 3.06 27.91 17.16
N LYS A 47 3.17 26.76 17.84
CA LYS A 47 3.30 25.45 17.20
C LYS A 47 1.90 24.96 16.79
N ARG A 48 1.77 24.42 15.58
CA ARG A 48 0.52 23.80 15.10
C ARG A 48 0.07 22.74 16.11
N VAL A 49 -1.18 22.83 16.55
CA VAL A 49 -1.76 21.83 17.46
C VAL A 49 -1.85 20.53 16.69
N LYS A 50 -1.31 19.46 17.28
CA LYS A 50 -1.36 18.14 16.66
C LYS A 50 -2.80 17.66 16.65
N GLU A 51 -3.34 17.39 15.47
CA GLU A 51 -4.72 16.92 15.35
C GLU A 51 -4.85 15.49 15.90
N SER A 52 -6.01 15.16 16.46
CA SER A 52 -6.26 13.84 17.08
C SER A 52 -6.17 12.67 16.09
N TRP A 53 -6.28 12.92 14.78
CA TRP A 53 -6.14 11.91 13.72
C TRP A 53 -4.68 11.62 13.34
N GLU A 54 -3.75 12.55 13.60
CA GLU A 54 -2.35 12.37 13.22
C GLU A 54 -1.72 11.21 14.00
N ASN A 55 -2.02 11.10 15.29
CA ASN A 55 -1.51 10.02 16.14
C ASN A 55 -1.89 8.61 15.65
N PRO A 56 -3.18 8.27 15.42
CA PRO A 56 -3.54 6.96 14.89
C PRO A 56 -3.03 6.75 13.46
N TRP A 57 -2.90 7.80 12.65
CA TRP A 57 -2.30 7.68 11.32
C TRP A 57 -0.81 7.31 11.39
N TYR A 58 -0.03 8.02 12.20
CA TYR A 58 1.39 7.69 12.41
C TYR A 58 1.56 6.29 13.01
N LEU A 59 0.73 5.92 13.98
CA LEU A 59 0.75 4.58 14.56
C LEU A 59 0.37 3.51 13.54
N GLY A 60 -0.65 3.75 12.71
CA GLY A 60 -1.05 2.83 11.65
C GLY A 60 0.05 2.68 10.59
N MET A 61 0.58 3.79 10.09
CA MET A 61 1.59 3.78 9.04
C MET A 61 2.92 3.17 9.54
N PHE A 62 3.48 3.66 10.64
CA PHE A 62 4.73 3.14 11.17
C PHE A 62 4.57 1.77 11.85
N GLY A 63 3.42 1.51 12.45
CA GLY A 63 3.10 0.21 13.05
C GLY A 63 2.98 -0.89 11.99
N THR A 64 2.30 -0.62 10.88
CA THR A 64 2.20 -1.60 9.77
C THR A 64 3.54 -1.80 9.07
N MET A 65 4.33 -0.74 8.87
CA MET A 65 5.69 -0.86 8.32
C MET A 65 6.59 -1.71 9.24
N GLY A 66 6.58 -1.42 10.55
CA GLY A 66 7.34 -2.17 11.53
C GLY A 66 6.90 -3.63 11.61
N LEU A 67 5.60 -3.90 11.61
CA LEU A 67 5.04 -5.25 11.57
C LEU A 67 5.48 -5.98 10.30
N ALA A 68 5.40 -5.34 9.13
CA ALA A 68 5.83 -5.93 7.86
C ALA A 68 7.31 -6.29 7.88
N CYS A 69 8.18 -5.42 8.41
CA CYS A 69 9.61 -5.71 8.56
C CYS A 69 9.85 -6.94 9.45
N VAL A 70 9.18 -7.02 10.60
CA VAL A 70 9.29 -8.16 11.52
C VAL A 70 8.83 -9.46 10.84
N LEU A 71 7.67 -9.42 10.18
CA LEU A 71 7.12 -10.57 9.47
C LEU A 71 8.04 -11.03 8.32
N MET A 72 8.61 -10.10 7.57
CA MET A 72 9.55 -10.42 6.49
C MET A 72 10.85 -11.00 7.02
N TYR A 73 11.34 -10.50 8.16
CA TYR A 73 12.59 -10.98 8.77
C TYR A 73 12.46 -12.40 9.32
N TYR A 74 11.35 -12.72 9.99
CA TYR A 74 11.12 -14.05 10.58
C TYR A 74 10.42 -15.02 9.62
N LYS A 75 10.24 -14.65 8.34
CA LYS A 75 9.65 -15.55 7.35
C LYS A 75 10.54 -16.80 7.22
N PRO A 76 10.00 -18.02 7.32
CA PRO A 76 10.80 -19.24 7.17
C PRO A 76 11.39 -19.33 5.76
N ASP A 77 12.65 -19.80 5.69
CA ASP A 77 13.38 -20.08 4.45
C ASP A 77 12.76 -21.29 3.74
N SER A 78 11.67 -21.05 3.02
CA SER A 78 10.99 -22.03 2.17
C SER A 78 11.59 -22.10 0.76
N SER A 79 12.86 -21.72 0.59
CA SER A 79 13.50 -21.66 -0.73
C SER A 79 13.96 -23.05 -1.18
N ILE A 80 13.78 -23.37 -2.47
CA ILE A 80 14.30 -24.63 -3.04
C ILE A 80 15.82 -24.63 -3.10
N GLN A 81 16.43 -23.44 -3.16
CA GLN A 81 17.89 -23.27 -3.25
C GLN A 81 18.58 -23.69 -1.95
N SER A 82 18.03 -23.32 -0.79
CA SER A 82 18.57 -23.73 0.51
C SER A 82 18.50 -25.24 0.71
N TRP A 83 17.42 -25.90 0.24
CA TRP A 83 17.36 -27.37 0.18
C TRP A 83 18.41 -27.94 -0.78
N ALA A 84 18.48 -27.42 -2.01
CA ALA A 84 19.39 -27.92 -3.04
C ALA A 84 20.86 -27.78 -2.63
N LEU A 85 21.24 -26.69 -1.95
CA LEU A 85 22.60 -26.49 -1.44
C LEU A 85 22.95 -27.51 -0.34
N LYS A 86 22.01 -27.80 0.58
CA LYS A 86 22.21 -28.80 1.62
C LYS A 86 22.38 -30.20 1.01
N GLU A 87 21.49 -30.57 0.10
CA GLU A 87 21.52 -31.84 -0.61
C GLU A 87 22.80 -31.98 -1.46
N ALA A 88 23.21 -30.92 -2.17
CA ALA A 88 24.44 -30.90 -2.95
C ALA A 88 25.67 -31.10 -2.05
N LYS A 89 25.69 -30.44 -0.89
CA LYS A 89 26.76 -30.60 0.11
C LYS A 89 26.83 -32.03 0.63
N GLU A 90 25.70 -32.63 1.01
CA GLU A 90 25.64 -34.03 1.47
C GLU A 90 26.13 -35.01 0.38
N ARG A 91 25.78 -34.78 -0.90
CA ARG A 91 26.30 -35.60 -2.01
C ARG A 91 27.79 -35.41 -2.26
N MET A 92 28.33 -34.21 -2.09
CA MET A 92 29.77 -33.94 -2.22
C MET A 92 30.56 -34.55 -1.06
N GLU A 93 30.04 -34.48 0.17
CA GLU A 93 30.62 -35.13 1.35
C GLU A 93 30.61 -36.65 1.21
N ALA A 94 29.52 -37.24 0.70
CA ALA A 94 29.44 -38.67 0.40
C ALA A 94 30.42 -39.11 -0.72
N ARG A 95 30.75 -38.21 -1.65
CA ARG A 95 31.76 -38.43 -2.71
C ARG A 95 33.19 -38.14 -2.24
N GLY A 96 33.38 -37.62 -1.03
CA GLY A 96 34.71 -37.32 -0.47
C GLY A 96 35.44 -36.16 -1.14
N GLU A 97 34.72 -35.27 -1.83
CA GLU A 97 35.31 -34.19 -2.63
C GLU A 97 35.59 -32.95 -1.74
N LYS A 98 36.81 -32.41 -1.77
CA LYS A 98 37.22 -31.27 -0.92
C LYS A 98 36.45 -30.01 -1.34
N TYR A 99 35.48 -29.58 -0.53
CA TYR A 99 34.66 -28.38 -0.77
C TYR A 99 35.40 -27.05 -0.58
N LYS A 100 36.60 -27.08 0.00
CA LYS A 100 37.41 -25.88 0.28
C LYS A 100 38.45 -25.68 -0.81
N TYR A 101 38.37 -24.53 -1.47
CA TYR A 101 39.45 -23.99 -2.28
C TYR A 101 40.61 -23.61 -1.36
N GLU A 102 41.78 -24.24 -1.56
CA GLU A 102 43.02 -23.79 -0.92
C GLU A 102 43.79 -22.93 -1.94
N PRO A 103 44.04 -21.65 -1.64
CA PRO A 103 44.84 -20.81 -2.51
C PRO A 103 46.29 -21.33 -2.54
N PRO A 104 46.95 -21.34 -3.72
CA PRO A 104 48.36 -21.69 -3.80
C PRO A 104 49.20 -20.65 -3.03
N SER A 105 50.12 -21.15 -2.20
CA SER A 105 51.10 -20.36 -1.43
C SER A 105 52.06 -19.59 -2.33
#